data_AF-A0AAJ6K432-F1
#
_entry.id   AF-A0AAJ6K432-F1
#
_cell.length_a   1.000
_cell.length_b   1.000
_cell.length_c   1.000
_cell.angle_alpha   90.00
_cell.angle_beta   90.00
_cell.angle_gamma   90.00
#
_symmetry.space_group_name_H-M   'P 1'
#
loop_
_entity.id
_entity.type
_entity.pdbx_description
1 polymer ?
#
loop_
_entity_poly.entity_id
_entity_poly.type
_entity_poly.pdbx_seq_one_letter_code
_entity_poly.pdbx_strand_id
1 'polypeptide(L)'
;MPDSAVWVVAAVAVYAIGVGIYFVFCWPWSRSQRALRRLRKHGVCIRNLRHSEARALQLIECPAGAPVYRLEGACAEFIIRGKNGAEHVQTLAGVPVKYPAGLERAVRAGSNAAEVVPGRKDALIVRLNGVTLASSSRTLRG
;
A
#
# COMPACT_ATOMS: atom_id res chain seq x y z
N MET A 1 -48.89 6.94 -20.53
CA MET A 1 -47.92 5.94 -20.03
C MET A 1 -46.61 6.62 -19.61
N PRO A 2 -46.58 7.34 -18.47
CA PRO A 2 -45.37 7.98 -17.96
C PRO A 2 -44.55 7.07 -17.00
N ASP A 3 -45.12 5.98 -16.49
CA ASP A 3 -44.50 5.16 -15.44
C ASP A 3 -43.20 4.49 -15.88
N SER A 4 -43.14 3.95 -17.10
CA SER A 4 -41.96 3.23 -17.58
C SER A 4 -40.71 4.11 -17.70
N ALA A 5 -40.86 5.37 -18.10
CA ALA A 5 -39.76 6.31 -18.21
C ALA A 5 -39.14 6.64 -16.84
N VAL A 6 -39.97 6.78 -15.81
CA VAL A 6 -39.52 7.05 -14.44
C VAL A 6 -38.72 5.86 -13.88
N TRP A 7 -39.18 4.63 -14.12
CA TRP A 7 -38.46 3.43 -13.69
C TRP A 7 -37.12 3.25 -14.41
N VAL A 8 -37.04 3.59 -15.70
CA VAL A 8 -35.77 3.56 -16.45
C VAL A 8 -34.78 4.57 -15.89
N VAL A 9 -35.21 5.81 -15.62
CA VAL A 9 -34.35 6.85 -15.03
C VAL A 9 -33.87 6.44 -13.63
N ALA A 10 -34.77 5.88 -12.80
CA ALA A 10 -34.41 5.38 -11.48
C ALA A 10 -33.38 4.24 -11.56
N ALA A 11 -33.55 3.28 -12.48
CA ALA A 11 -32.62 2.18 -12.67
C ALA A 11 -31.22 2.66 -13.12
N VAL A 12 -31.17 3.63 -14.05
CA VAL A 12 -29.91 4.24 -14.51
C VAL A 12 -29.21 4.98 -13.36
N ALA A 13 -29.96 5.72 -12.54
CA ALA A 13 -29.40 6.43 -11.39
C ALA A 13 -28.80 5.46 -10.36
N VAL A 14 -29.52 4.39 -10.00
CA VAL A 14 -29.02 3.35 -9.09
C VAL A 14 -27.77 2.67 -9.65
N TYR A 15 -27.76 2.35 -10.94
CA TYR A 15 -26.59 1.78 -11.60
C TYR A 15 -25.39 2.73 -11.58
N ALA A 16 -25.58 4.01 -11.92
CA ALA A 16 -24.53 5.02 -11.91
C ALA A 16 -23.94 5.22 -10.50
N ILE A 17 -24.78 5.22 -9.46
CA ILE A 17 -24.33 5.27 -8.06
C ILE A 17 -23.51 4.02 -7.72
N GLY A 18 -23.98 2.82 -8.10
CA GLY A 18 -23.24 1.57 -7.89
C GLY A 18 -21.88 1.58 -8.57
N VAL A 19 -21.80 2.07 -9.82
CA VAL A 19 -20.54 2.23 -10.56
C VAL A 19 -19.64 3.26 -9.90
N GLY A 20 -20.18 4.39 -9.44
CA GLY A 20 -19.43 5.41 -8.70
C GLY A 20 -18.81 4.86 -7.41
N ILE A 21 -19.58 4.12 -6.62
CA ILE A 21 -19.09 3.45 -5.40
C ILE A 21 -17.99 2.45 -5.77
N TYR A 22 -18.19 1.61 -6.79
CA TYR A 22 -17.16 0.67 -7.22
C TYR A 22 -15.88 1.37 -7.66
N PHE A 23 -16.01 2.46 -8.42
CA PHE A 23 -14.89 3.24 -8.92
C PHE A 23 -14.11 3.93 -7.79
N VAL A 24 -14.78 4.40 -6.75
CA VAL A 24 -14.11 5.05 -5.62
C VAL A 24 -13.44 4.04 -4.68
N PHE A 25 -14.09 2.91 -4.40
CA PHE A 25 -13.62 2.00 -3.35
C PHE A 25 -12.84 0.78 -3.86
N CYS A 26 -13.26 0.17 -4.98
CA CYS A 26 -12.67 -1.08 -5.45
C CYS A 26 -11.56 -0.88 -6.50
N TRP A 27 -11.69 0.19 -7.30
CA TRP A 27 -10.73 0.49 -8.37
C TRP A 27 -9.32 0.85 -7.85
N PRO A 28 -9.16 1.71 -6.82
CA PRO A 28 -7.83 2.06 -6.31
C PRO A 28 -7.09 0.83 -5.78
N TRP A 29 -7.79 -0.03 -5.02
CA TRP A 29 -7.22 -1.28 -4.51
C TRP A 29 -6.75 -2.21 -5.62
N SER A 30 -7.58 -2.39 -6.66
CA SER A 30 -7.23 -3.23 -7.81
C SER A 30 -6.00 -2.71 -8.55
N ARG A 31 -5.88 -1.38 -8.71
CA ARG A 31 -4.72 -0.74 -9.30
C ARG A 31 -3.46 -0.96 -8.45
N SER A 32 -3.57 -0.80 -7.14
CA SER A 32 -2.45 -0.95 -6.22
C SER A 32 -1.95 -2.41 -6.16
N GLN A 33 -2.88 -3.38 -6.14
CA GLN A 33 -2.55 -4.80 -6.23
C GLN A 33 -1.86 -5.16 -7.55
N ARG A 34 -2.26 -4.54 -8.67
CA ARG A 34 -1.55 -4.70 -9.96
C ARG A 34 -0.14 -4.13 -9.89
N ALA A 35 0.07 -2.99 -9.23
CA ALA A 35 1.40 -2.41 -9.03
C ALA A 35 2.30 -3.34 -8.19
N LEU A 36 1.77 -3.93 -7.11
CA LEU A 36 2.50 -4.94 -6.32
C LEU A 36 2.88 -6.17 -7.16
N ARG A 37 1.95 -6.68 -7.99
CA ARG A 37 2.25 -7.79 -8.89
C ARG A 37 3.33 -7.45 -9.92
N ARG A 38 3.34 -6.21 -10.44
CA ARG A 38 4.39 -5.73 -11.35
C ARG A 38 5.73 -5.64 -10.63
N LEU A 39 5.76 -5.12 -9.41
CA LEU A 39 6.97 -5.09 -8.59
C LEU A 39 7.52 -6.50 -8.37
N ARG A 40 6.67 -7.48 -8.07
CA ARG A 40 7.09 -8.88 -7.89
C ARG A 40 7.59 -9.55 -9.16
N LYS A 41 7.08 -9.18 -10.34
CA LYS A 41 7.44 -9.79 -11.63
C LYS A 41 8.62 -9.10 -12.34
N HIS A 42 8.69 -7.78 -12.23
CA HIS A 42 9.60 -6.94 -13.01
C HIS A 42 10.48 -6.04 -12.14
N GLY A 43 10.30 -6.08 -10.81
CA GLY A 43 11.16 -5.32 -9.92
C GLY A 43 12.60 -5.78 -10.04
N VAL A 44 13.52 -4.82 -9.96
CA VAL A 44 14.94 -5.11 -9.85
C VAL A 44 15.27 -5.31 -8.38
N CYS A 45 15.71 -6.51 -8.02
CA CYS A 45 16.22 -6.78 -6.68
C CYS A 45 17.52 -6.01 -6.50
N ILE A 46 17.59 -5.16 -5.47
CA ILE A 46 18.80 -4.40 -5.15
C ILE A 46 19.68 -5.18 -4.17
N ARG A 47 19.05 -5.81 -3.18
CA ARG A 47 19.73 -6.53 -2.12
C ARG A 47 18.82 -7.56 -1.48
N ASN A 48 19.42 -8.50 -0.75
CA ASN A 48 18.68 -9.44 0.07
C ASN A 48 18.47 -8.88 1.49
N LEU A 49 17.32 -9.22 2.08
CA LEU A 49 16.94 -8.78 3.42
C LEU A 49 17.89 -9.34 4.48
N ARG A 50 18.43 -8.47 5.34
CA ARG A 50 19.34 -8.89 6.43
C ARG A 50 18.55 -9.57 7.55
N HIS A 51 19.21 -10.49 8.27
CA HIS A 51 18.62 -11.18 9.43
C HIS A 51 18.20 -10.21 10.54
N SER A 52 18.95 -9.13 10.78
CA SER A 52 18.61 -8.11 11.77
C SER A 52 17.37 -7.30 11.38
N GLU A 53 17.19 -6.99 10.10
CA GLU A 53 16.02 -6.29 9.56
C GLU A 53 14.79 -7.21 9.61
N ALA A 54 14.94 -8.48 9.23
CA ALA A 54 13.88 -9.48 9.33
C ALA A 54 13.39 -9.68 10.78
N ARG A 55 14.31 -9.62 11.76
CA ARG A 55 13.96 -9.68 13.19
C ARG A 55 13.24 -8.41 13.68
N ALA A 56 13.64 -7.24 13.19
CA ALA A 56 13.02 -5.95 13.52
C ALA A 56 11.61 -5.81 12.93
N LEU A 57 11.35 -6.44 11.78
CA LEU A 57 10.03 -6.51 11.15
C LEU A 57 9.07 -7.50 11.81
N GLN A 58 9.46 -8.12 12.94
CA GLN A 58 8.68 -9.05 13.78
C GLN A 58 7.80 -10.04 13.00
N LEU A 59 8.42 -11.13 12.55
CA LEU A 59 7.89 -12.50 12.37
C LEU A 59 6.46 -12.67 11.80
N ILE A 60 6.38 -13.06 10.51
CA ILE A 60 5.63 -14.21 9.95
C ILE A 60 5.60 -14.09 8.41
N GLU A 61 5.50 -12.88 7.85
CA GLU A 61 5.24 -12.73 6.41
C GLU A 61 6.48 -12.68 5.51
N CYS A 62 7.67 -12.35 6.03
CA CYS A 62 8.88 -12.16 5.22
C CYS A 62 10.12 -12.82 5.86
N PRO A 63 10.56 -14.01 5.39
CA PRO A 63 11.75 -14.66 5.90
C PRO A 63 13.01 -13.85 5.54
N ALA A 64 14.06 -14.02 6.34
CA ALA A 64 15.36 -13.43 6.03
C ALA A 64 15.89 -13.97 4.68
N GLY A 65 16.59 -13.13 3.91
CA GLY A 65 17.00 -13.46 2.54
C GLY A 65 15.95 -13.14 1.46
N ALA A 66 14.78 -12.60 1.82
CA ALA A 66 13.81 -12.12 0.84
C ALA A 66 14.40 -11.00 -0.04
N PRO A 67 14.05 -10.94 -1.34
CA PRO A 67 14.51 -9.89 -2.24
C PRO A 67 13.92 -8.54 -1.85
N VAL A 68 14.78 -7.53 -1.72
CA VAL A 68 14.42 -6.14 -1.42
C VAL A 68 14.44 -5.34 -2.72
N TYR A 69 13.37 -4.60 -2.96
CA TYR A 69 13.20 -3.77 -4.16
C TYR A 69 13.19 -2.29 -3.77
N ARG A 70 13.68 -1.43 -4.68
CA ARG A 70 13.47 0.02 -4.56
C ARG A 70 12.09 0.37 -5.09
N LEU A 71 11.43 1.27 -4.38
CA LEU A 71 10.32 2.05 -4.89
C LEU A 71 10.65 3.52 -4.74
N GLU A 72 10.35 4.29 -5.77
CA GLU A 72 10.45 5.75 -5.75
C GLU A 72 9.16 6.36 -6.26
N GLY A 73 8.60 7.29 -5.49
CA GLY A 73 7.41 8.00 -5.90
C GLY A 73 6.67 8.65 -4.75
N ALA A 74 5.50 9.20 -5.08
CA ALA A 74 4.63 9.83 -4.10
C ALA A 74 4.03 8.79 -3.13
N CYS A 75 3.82 9.24 -1.90
CA CYS A 75 2.99 8.54 -0.94
C CYS A 75 1.54 9.00 -1.11
N ALA A 76 0.60 8.06 -1.07
CA ALA A 76 -0.83 8.35 -1.08
C ALA A 76 -1.56 7.39 -0.14
N GLU A 77 -2.60 7.87 0.51
CA GLU A 77 -3.44 7.08 1.40
C GLU A 77 -4.87 7.05 0.86
N PHE A 78 -5.52 5.90 0.98
CA PHE A 78 -6.95 5.76 0.68
C PHE A 78 -7.61 4.76 1.61
N ILE A 79 -8.93 4.88 1.72
CA ILE A 79 -9.73 4.03 2.58
C ILE A 79 -10.44 2.98 1.73
N ILE A 80 -10.30 1.71 2.11
CA ILE A 80 -11.04 0.61 1.53
C ILE A 80 -12.11 0.20 2.54
N ARG A 81 -13.38 0.17 2.13
CA ARG A 81 -14.43 -0.47 2.93
C ARG A 81 -14.46 -1.96 2.63
N GLY A 82 -14.02 -2.76 3.59
CA GLY A 82 -14.12 -4.22 3.57
C GLY A 82 -15.27 -4.72 4.44
N LYS A 83 -15.45 -6.05 4.48
CA LYS A 83 -16.43 -6.71 5.38
C LYS A 83 -16.20 -6.41 6.86
N ASN A 84 -14.98 -6.06 7.24
CA ASN A 84 -14.56 -5.83 8.63
C ASN A 84 -14.45 -4.34 8.98
N GLY A 85 -14.97 -3.45 8.14
CA GLY A 85 -14.92 -2.00 8.35
C GLY A 85 -14.05 -1.25 7.33
N ALA A 86 -13.82 0.03 7.61
CA ALA A 86 -12.94 0.88 6.82
C ALA A 86 -11.47 0.60 7.18
N GLU A 87 -10.68 0.16 6.20
CA GLU A 87 -9.25 -0.09 6.32
C GLU A 87 -8.48 1.02 5.61
N HIS A 88 -7.53 1.64 6.32
CA HIS A 88 -6.64 2.64 5.77
C HIS A 88 -5.48 1.94 5.06
N VAL A 89 -5.38 2.14 3.75
CA VAL A 89 -4.32 1.59 2.92
C VAL A 89 -3.43 2.71 2.45
N GLN A 90 -2.15 2.62 2.83
CA GLN A 90 -1.13 3.52 2.36
C GLN A 90 -0.43 2.90 1.14
N THR A 91 -0.07 3.77 0.20
CA THR A 91 0.63 3.39 -1.02
C THR A 91 1.86 4.24 -1.25
N LEU A 92 2.87 3.63 -1.88
CA LEU A 92 4.08 4.29 -2.31
C LEU A 92 4.31 3.94 -3.78
N ALA A 93 4.40 4.97 -4.64
CA ALA A 93 4.46 4.77 -6.09
C ALA A 93 3.30 3.89 -6.62
N GLY A 94 2.14 3.96 -5.93
CA GLY A 94 0.96 3.13 -6.23
C GLY A 94 1.03 1.68 -5.73
N VAL A 95 2.12 1.24 -5.09
CA VAL A 95 2.20 -0.09 -4.46
C VAL A 95 1.65 0.00 -3.03
N PRO A 96 0.75 -0.91 -2.60
CA PRO A 96 0.27 -0.96 -1.22
C PRO A 96 1.42 -1.31 -0.30
N VAL A 97 1.62 -0.49 0.73
CA VAL A 97 2.73 -0.60 1.66
C VAL A 97 2.26 -0.54 3.10
N LYS A 98 2.93 -1.31 3.97
CA LYS A 98 2.81 -1.20 5.41
C LYS A 98 4.02 -0.46 5.97
N TYR A 99 3.75 0.63 6.68
CA TYR A 99 4.75 1.40 7.41
C TYR A 99 4.90 0.78 8.80
N PRO A 100 6.11 0.34 9.17
CA PRO A 100 6.34 -0.02 10.55
C PRO A 100 6.36 1.23 11.43
N ALA A 101 6.00 1.05 12.70
CA ALA A 101 6.01 2.12 13.69
C ALA A 101 7.35 2.85 13.72
N GLY A 102 7.31 4.19 13.65
CA GLY A 102 8.49 5.05 13.66
C GLY A 102 8.99 5.52 12.30
N LEU A 103 8.63 4.84 11.20
CA LEU A 103 9.00 5.28 9.84
C LEU A 103 8.02 6.27 9.21
N GLU A 104 6.81 6.40 9.75
CA GLU A 104 5.78 7.33 9.24
C GLU A 104 6.26 8.78 9.20
N ARG A 105 7.07 9.19 10.19
CA ARG A 105 7.64 10.54 10.28
C ARG A 105 8.70 10.83 9.21
N ALA A 106 9.23 9.79 8.55
CA ALA A 106 10.22 9.95 7.50
C ALA A 106 9.59 10.15 6.10
N VAL A 107 8.26 10.12 6.00
CA VAL A 107 7.52 10.43 4.76
C VAL A 107 7.64 11.92 4.44
N ARG A 108 7.97 12.23 3.19
CA ARG A 108 8.00 13.58 2.62
C ARG A 108 6.77 13.78 1.74
N ALA A 109 6.33 15.03 1.61
CA ALA A 109 5.18 15.40 0.78
C ALA A 109 5.40 15.19 -0.74
N GLY A 110 6.65 14.98 -1.18
CA GLY A 110 7.02 14.75 -2.57
C GLY A 110 7.40 13.31 -2.89
N SER A 111 8.44 13.14 -3.70
CA SER A 111 8.99 11.82 -3.99
C SER A 111 9.70 11.24 -2.76
N ASN A 112 9.38 9.99 -2.45
CA ASN A 112 9.99 9.22 -1.38
C ASN A 112 10.69 8.02 -2.00
N ALA A 113 11.89 7.71 -1.51
CA ALA A 113 12.61 6.51 -1.88
C ALA A 113 12.49 5.49 -0.74
N ALA A 114 11.92 4.33 -1.02
CA ALA A 114 11.81 3.25 -0.05
C ALA A 114 12.45 1.98 -0.57
N GLU A 115 12.98 1.21 0.36
CA GLU A 115 13.35 -0.17 0.16
C GLU A 115 12.26 -1.03 0.77
N VAL A 116 11.66 -1.89 -0.04
CA VAL A 116 10.50 -2.69 0.35
C VAL A 116 10.70 -4.17 0.07
N VAL A 117 10.05 -4.99 0.89
CA VAL A 117 9.92 -6.42 0.66
C VAL A 117 8.47 -6.72 0.28
N PRO A 118 8.20 -7.34 -0.87
CA PRO A 118 6.85 -7.64 -1.28
C PRO A 118 6.29 -8.78 -0.42
N GLY A 119 5.27 -8.46 0.39
CA GLY A 119 4.46 -9.45 1.07
C GLY A 119 3.35 -10.01 0.17
N ARG A 120 2.42 -10.74 0.78
CA ARG A 120 1.32 -11.39 0.05
C ARG A 120 0.24 -10.39 -0.39
N LYS A 121 -0.11 -9.44 0.47
CA LYS A 121 -1.12 -8.40 0.22
C LYS A 121 -0.50 -7.02 0.03
N ASP A 122 0.50 -6.70 0.84
CA ASP A 122 1.16 -5.40 0.90
C ASP A 122 2.67 -5.59 0.93
N ALA A 123 3.43 -4.57 0.52
CA ALA A 123 4.87 -4.55 0.66
C ALA A 123 5.27 -3.93 2.02
N LEU A 124 6.22 -4.53 2.74
CA LEU A 124 6.72 -3.97 3.98
C LEU A 124 7.89 -3.04 3.70
N ILE A 125 7.88 -1.86 4.30
CA ILE A 125 8.98 -0.90 4.18
C ILE A 125 10.08 -1.26 5.18
N VAL A 126 11.28 -1.51 4.67
CA VAL A 126 12.50 -1.78 5.46
C VAL A 126 13.23 -0.47 5.76
N ARG A 127 13.28 0.40 4.76
CA ARG A 127 13.98 1.68 4.80
C ARG A 127 13.20 2.73 4.02
N LEU A 128 13.10 3.94 4.57
CA LEU A 128 12.43 5.07 3.92
C LEU A 128 13.32 6.30 3.97
N ASN A 129 13.60 6.90 2.81
CA ASN A 129 14.42 8.10 2.67
C ASN A 129 15.77 8.02 3.42
N GLY A 130 16.37 6.84 3.46
CA GLY A 130 17.61 6.59 4.18
C GLY A 130 17.45 6.18 5.65
N VAL A 131 16.26 6.36 6.25
CA VAL A 131 15.94 5.99 7.63
C VAL A 131 15.56 4.51 7.72
N THR A 132 16.17 3.80 8.67
CA THR A 132 15.92 2.37 8.94
C THR A 132 15.19 2.19 10.27
N LEU A 133 14.52 1.04 10.42
CA LEU A 133 13.86 0.63 11.66
C LEU A 133 14.78 0.67 12.89
N ALA A 134 16.04 0.29 12.72
CA ALA A 134 17.04 0.31 13.79
C ALA A 134 17.45 1.73 14.22
N SER A 135 17.24 2.75 13.37
CA SER A 135 17.52 4.14 13.73
C SER A 135 16.39 4.75 14.57
N SER A 136 15.14 4.34 14.35
CA SER A 136 13.98 4.91 15.06
C SER A 136 13.86 4.44 16.51
N SER A 137 14.37 3.24 16.85
CA SER A 137 14.41 2.76 18.23
C SER A 137 15.41 3.53 19.11
N ARG A 138 16.35 4.26 18.50
CA ARG A 138 17.33 5.10 19.20
C ARG A 138 16.76 6.46 19.62
N THR A 139 15.70 6.92 18.97
CA THR A 139 15.09 8.25 19.22
C THR A 139 14.01 8.22 20.31
N LEU A 140 13.57 7.04 20.75
CA LEU A 140 12.60 6.89 21.85
C LEU A 140 13.27 6.60 23.22
N ARG A 141 14.59 6.73 23.32
CA ARG A 141 15.37 6.61 24.57
C ARG A 141 16.24 7.84 24.85
N GLY A 142 15.83 9.01 24.37
CA GLY A 142 16.46 10.30 24.67
C GLY A 142 15.55 11.14 25.54
#